data_AF-Q7UPB5-F1
#
_entry.id   AF-Q7UPB5-F1
#
_cell.length_a   1.000
_cell.length_b   1.000
_cell.length_c   1.000
_cell.angle_alpha   90.00
_cell.angle_beta   90.00
_cell.angle_gamma   90.00
#
_symmetry.space_group_name_H-M   'P 1'
#
loop_
_entity.id
_entity.type
_entity.pdbx_description
1 polymer ?
#
loop_
_entity_poly.entity_id
_entity_poly.type
_entity_poly.pdbx_seq_one_letter_code
_entity_poly.pdbx_strand_id
1 'polypeptide(L)'
;MAPGVRLLNVQATPFLPIPYNLDTTMDDSLLFAFKMLGGLVGFAIGAGIGSLLGAIWLRLAASWLNFSDIPYWNAFRCSLVSGLVVASINLAVGFNHGLSFRLLADDSFQMNSLPFQYGPTFFLYSIIFGLMLTAVIFRRIIQAKSDNQLMAFGDAVSLASLYYTISFFAFAICGAVVCLAIAILLSFIGA
;
A
#
# COMPACT_ATOMS: atom_id res chain seq x y z
N MET A 1 -59.45 -6.95 -72.54
CA MET A 1 -58.29 -7.26 -73.41
C MET A 1 -57.35 -6.07 -73.35
N ALA A 2 -56.04 -6.33 -73.25
CA ALA A 2 -54.90 -5.39 -73.11
C ALA A 2 -54.66 -4.84 -71.66
N PRO A 3 -53.41 -4.49 -71.29
CA PRO A 3 -52.47 -5.40 -70.60
C PRO A 3 -51.64 -4.75 -69.45
N GLY A 4 -50.81 -5.55 -68.75
CA GLY A 4 -49.56 -5.10 -68.08
C GLY A 4 -49.67 -4.58 -66.64
N VAL A 5 -49.32 -5.32 -65.57
CA VAL A 5 -47.96 -5.69 -65.10
C VAL A 5 -47.11 -4.42 -64.89
N ARG A 6 -46.64 -4.01 -63.69
CA ARG A 6 -46.00 -4.74 -62.58
C ARG A 6 -45.94 -3.77 -61.37
N LEU A 7 -46.43 -4.18 -60.20
CA LEU A 7 -46.04 -3.52 -58.95
C LEU A 7 -44.58 -3.90 -58.67
N LEU A 8 -43.70 -2.90 -58.62
CA LEU A 8 -42.33 -3.07 -58.14
C LEU A 8 -42.40 -3.50 -56.67
N ASN A 9 -42.25 -4.81 -56.45
CA ASN A 9 -41.92 -5.37 -55.16
C ASN A 9 -40.48 -4.93 -54.83
N VAL A 10 -40.34 -3.77 -54.19
CA VAL A 10 -39.09 -3.37 -53.57
C VAL A 10 -38.91 -4.28 -52.37
N GLN A 11 -38.32 -5.45 -52.59
CA GLN A 11 -37.72 -6.22 -51.51
C GLN A 11 -36.69 -5.31 -50.86
N ALA A 12 -37.00 -4.86 -49.64
CA ALA A 12 -36.01 -4.32 -48.73
C ALA A 12 -34.90 -5.38 -48.62
N THR A 13 -33.72 -5.07 -49.18
CA THR A 13 -32.52 -5.85 -48.90
C THR A 13 -32.34 -5.88 -47.40
N PRO A 14 -32.26 -7.05 -46.74
CA PRO A 14 -31.85 -7.08 -45.36
C PRO A 14 -30.42 -6.54 -45.35
N PHE A 15 -30.25 -5.36 -44.77
CA PHE A 15 -28.96 -4.88 -44.32
C PHE A 15 -28.39 -6.00 -43.45
N LEU A 16 -27.40 -6.73 -43.98
CA LEU A 16 -26.53 -7.54 -43.15
C LEU A 16 -25.94 -6.60 -42.10
N PRO A 17 -26.16 -6.82 -40.80
CA PRO A 17 -25.39 -6.12 -39.80
C PRO A 17 -23.94 -6.58 -40.01
N ILE A 18 -23.10 -5.67 -40.50
CA ILE A 18 -21.65 -5.83 -40.42
C ILE A 18 -21.38 -5.97 -38.92
N PRO A 19 -20.87 -7.10 -38.42
CA PRO A 19 -20.51 -7.19 -37.02
C PRO A 19 -19.28 -6.29 -36.83
N TYR A 20 -19.51 -5.07 -36.34
CA TYR A 20 -18.46 -4.29 -35.70
C TYR A 20 -18.16 -4.96 -34.35
N ASN A 21 -17.55 -6.14 -34.38
CA ASN A 21 -16.75 -6.62 -33.26
C ASN A 21 -15.37 -5.96 -33.39
N LEU A 22 -15.34 -4.66 -33.11
CA LEU A 22 -14.12 -4.09 -32.56
C LEU A 22 -14.22 -4.41 -31.06
N ASP A 23 -13.73 -5.59 -30.69
CA ASP A 23 -13.32 -5.89 -29.32
C ASP A 23 -12.25 -4.86 -28.96
N THR A 24 -12.70 -3.70 -28.49
CA THR A 24 -11.87 -2.75 -27.75
C THR A 24 -11.86 -3.12 -26.27
N THR A 25 -12.00 -4.42 -25.97
CA THR A 25 -11.46 -4.99 -24.75
C THR A 25 -9.95 -4.88 -24.87
N MET A 26 -9.39 -3.79 -24.35
CA MET A 26 -8.01 -3.85 -23.88
C MET A 26 -7.96 -5.09 -22.97
N ASP A 27 -7.33 -6.17 -23.44
CA ASP A 27 -7.34 -7.49 -22.79
C ASP A 27 -7.21 -7.28 -21.27
N ASP A 28 -8.17 -7.77 -20.48
CA ASP A 28 -8.18 -7.52 -19.03
C ASP A 28 -6.86 -7.92 -18.36
N SER A 29 -6.10 -8.82 -18.99
CA SER A 29 -4.73 -9.22 -18.64
C SER A 29 -3.70 -8.09 -18.82
N LEU A 30 -3.78 -7.29 -19.90
CA LEU A 30 -2.94 -6.11 -20.13
C LEU A 30 -3.27 -5.00 -19.14
N LEU A 31 -4.56 -4.72 -18.90
CA LEU A 31 -4.97 -3.73 -17.90
C LEU A 31 -4.50 -4.13 -16.49
N PHE A 32 -4.60 -5.41 -16.15
CA PHE A 32 -4.08 -5.97 -14.91
C PHE A 32 -2.55 -5.85 -14.83
N ALA A 33 -1.82 -6.21 -15.89
CA ALA A 33 -0.36 -6.09 -15.95
C ALA A 33 0.10 -4.64 -15.80
N PHE A 34 -0.55 -3.68 -16.45
CA PHE A 34 -0.27 -2.25 -16.29
C PHE A 34 -0.54 -1.76 -14.87
N LYS A 35 -1.63 -2.20 -14.23
CA LYS A 35 -1.92 -1.87 -12.81
C LYS A 35 -0.88 -2.46 -11.86
N MET A 36 -0.44 -3.70 -12.11
CA MET A 36 0.62 -4.35 -11.33
C MET A 36 1.95 -3.64 -11.50
N LEU A 37 2.32 -3.28 -12.73
CA LEU A 37 3.55 -2.55 -13.02
C LEU A 37 3.52 -1.14 -12.40
N GLY A 38 2.40 -0.43 -12.54
CA GLY A 38 2.19 0.87 -11.90
C GLY A 38 2.24 0.80 -10.37
N GLY A 39 1.67 -0.25 -9.78
CA GLY A 39 1.75 -0.53 -8.35
C GLY A 39 3.19 -0.82 -7.90
N LEU A 40 3.95 -1.60 -8.66
CA LEU A 40 5.34 -1.91 -8.37
C LEU A 40 6.24 -0.67 -8.44
N VAL A 41 6.07 0.15 -9.48
CA VAL A 41 6.80 1.42 -9.64
C VAL A 41 6.42 2.40 -8.54
N GLY A 42 5.13 2.55 -8.25
CA GLY A 42 4.62 3.37 -7.16
C GLY A 42 5.17 2.92 -5.80
N PHE A 43 5.24 1.60 -5.57
CA PHE A 43 5.86 1.03 -4.37
C PHE A 43 7.35 1.35 -4.29
N ALA A 44 8.11 1.20 -5.38
CA ALA A 44 9.54 1.49 -5.38
C ALA A 44 9.83 2.97 -5.10
N ILE A 45 9.06 3.88 -5.74
CA ILE A 45 9.17 5.33 -5.51
C ILE A 45 8.76 5.67 -4.08
N GLY A 46 7.63 5.13 -3.61
CA GLY A 46 7.11 5.35 -2.25
C GLY A 46 8.08 4.83 -1.18
N ALA A 47 8.67 3.65 -1.39
CA ALA A 47 9.70 3.11 -0.53
C ALA A 47 10.95 3.99 -0.52
N GLY A 48 11.39 4.49 -1.67
CA GLY A 48 12.53 5.41 -1.77
C GLY A 48 12.30 6.71 -1.00
N ILE A 49 11.23 7.45 -1.35
CA ILE A 49 10.88 8.74 -0.73
C ILE A 49 10.55 8.56 0.76
N GLY A 50 9.75 7.54 1.10
CA GLY A 50 9.42 7.20 2.48
C GLY A 50 10.66 6.88 3.31
N SER A 51 11.64 6.21 2.72
CA SER A 51 12.91 5.91 3.39
C SER A 51 13.76 7.14 3.63
N LEU A 52 13.76 8.10 2.70
CA LEU A 52 14.45 9.39 2.86
C LEU A 52 13.85 10.20 4.01
N LEU A 53 12.52 10.28 4.09
CA LEU A 53 11.82 10.92 5.20
C LEU A 53 12.06 10.16 6.51
N GLY A 54 11.97 8.84 6.50
CA GLY A 54 12.28 8.00 7.66
C GLY A 54 13.72 8.16 8.17
N ALA A 55 14.69 8.40 7.29
CA ALA A 55 16.06 8.70 7.69
C ALA A 55 16.15 10.01 8.50
N ILE A 56 15.37 11.03 8.13
CA ILE A 56 15.30 12.30 8.86
C ILE A 56 14.67 12.06 10.24
N TRP A 57 13.55 11.33 10.30
CA TRP A 57 12.89 11.00 11.57
C TRP A 57 13.78 10.19 12.50
N LEU A 58 14.54 9.23 11.95
CA LEU A 58 15.45 8.40 12.73
C LEU A 58 16.61 9.23 13.32
N ARG A 59 17.15 10.17 12.57
CA ARG A 59 18.18 11.10 13.09
C ARG A 59 17.61 12.04 14.16
N LEU A 60 16.37 12.51 13.98
CA LEU A 60 15.69 13.31 15.00
C LEU A 60 15.47 12.52 16.30
N ALA A 61 15.00 11.27 16.18
CA ALA A 61 14.83 10.37 17.33
C ALA A 61 16.16 10.09 18.04
N ALA A 62 17.24 9.88 17.28
CA ALA A 62 18.57 9.68 17.83
C ALA A 62 19.09 10.92 18.59
N SER A 63 18.83 12.12 18.05
CA SER A 63 19.16 13.38 18.71
C SER A 63 18.40 13.55 20.03
N TRP A 64 17.11 13.19 20.08
CA TRP A 64 16.30 13.27 21.29
C TRP A 64 16.77 12.30 22.40
N LEU A 65 17.29 11.15 22.00
CA LEU A 65 17.85 10.15 22.93
C LEU A 65 19.33 10.38 23.26
N ASN A 66 19.93 11.50 22.83
CA ASN A 66 21.35 11.80 22.99
C ASN A 66 22.30 10.72 22.43
N PHE A 67 21.85 9.97 21.40
CA PHE A 67 22.75 9.07 20.67
C PHE A 67 23.72 9.87 19.79
N SER A 68 24.88 9.28 19.50
CA SER A 68 25.86 9.87 18.57
C SER A 68 25.24 10.11 17.21
N ASP A 69 25.73 11.14 16.52
CA ASP A 69 25.26 11.55 15.20
C ASP A 69 25.28 10.35 14.23
N ILE A 70 24.08 9.88 13.85
CA ILE A 70 23.95 8.74 12.94
C ILE A 70 24.20 9.26 11.51
N PRO A 71 25.16 8.69 10.76
CA PRO A 71 25.37 9.07 9.37
C PRO A 71 24.07 8.90 8.57
N TYR A 72 23.71 9.91 7.76
CA TYR A 72 22.45 9.90 7.01
C TYR A 72 22.28 8.64 6.15
N TRP A 73 23.37 8.14 5.57
CA TRP A 73 23.37 6.92 4.78
C TRP A 73 23.00 5.66 5.59
N ASN A 74 23.46 5.56 6.83
CA ASN A 74 23.10 4.46 7.73
C ASN A 74 21.64 4.59 8.18
N ALA A 75 21.18 5.81 8.44
CA ALA A 75 19.79 6.08 8.78
C ALA A 75 18.85 5.73 7.62
N PHE A 76 19.22 6.07 6.38
CA PHE A 76 18.49 5.70 5.16
C PHE A 76 18.42 4.18 4.98
N ARG A 77 19.54 3.46 5.12
CA ARG A 77 19.55 1.99 5.05
C ARG A 77 18.67 1.34 6.11
N CYS A 78 18.73 1.84 7.35
CA CYS A 78 17.86 1.37 8.44
C CYS A 78 16.39 1.56 8.09
N SER A 79 16.03 2.77 7.66
CA SER A 79 14.68 3.14 7.26
C SER A 79 14.16 2.29 6.10
N LEU A 80 14.99 2.10 5.06
CA LEU A 80 14.66 1.29 3.88
C LEU A 80 14.46 -0.18 4.23
N VAL A 81 15.39 -0.78 4.95
CA VAL A 81 15.30 -2.20 5.33
C VAL A 81 14.10 -2.42 6.26
N SER A 82 13.92 -1.56 7.26
CA SER A 82 12.75 -1.63 8.15
C SER A 82 11.45 -1.44 7.38
N GLY A 83 11.40 -0.48 6.46
CA GLY A 83 10.23 -0.22 5.62
C GLY A 83 9.88 -1.38 4.71
N LEU A 84 10.89 -2.03 4.10
CA LEU A 84 10.69 -3.21 3.27
C LEU A 84 10.19 -4.41 4.07
N VAL A 85 10.69 -4.63 5.30
CA VAL A 85 10.18 -5.73 6.13
C VAL A 85 8.75 -5.46 6.59
N VAL A 86 8.43 -4.23 7.00
CA VAL A 86 7.05 -3.88 7.36
C VAL A 86 6.13 -4.01 6.14
N ALA A 87 6.58 -3.60 4.95
CA ALA A 87 5.84 -3.76 3.71
C ALA A 87 5.60 -5.23 3.36
N SER A 88 6.61 -6.11 3.52
CA SER A 88 6.44 -7.54 3.22
C SER A 88 5.49 -8.23 4.20
N ILE A 89 5.53 -7.85 5.49
CA ILE A 89 4.56 -8.30 6.49
C ILE A 89 3.15 -7.84 6.10
N ASN A 90 2.98 -6.56 5.79
CA ASN A 90 1.67 -6.01 5.39
C ASN A 90 1.15 -6.64 4.09
N LEU A 91 2.03 -6.94 3.13
CA LEU A 91 1.66 -7.63 1.89
C LEU A 91 1.23 -9.07 2.19
N ALA A 92 1.97 -9.79 3.04
CA ALA A 92 1.59 -11.14 3.46
C ALA A 92 0.23 -11.16 4.19
N VAL A 93 -0.01 -10.20 5.09
CA VAL A 93 -1.30 -10.04 5.78
C VAL A 93 -2.40 -9.70 4.79
N GLY A 94 -2.16 -8.77 3.87
CA GLY A 94 -3.12 -8.36 2.84
C GLY A 94 -3.44 -9.47 1.84
N PHE A 95 -2.45 -10.27 1.45
CA PHE A 95 -2.64 -11.45 0.60
C PHE A 95 -3.47 -12.51 1.32
N ASN A 96 -3.17 -12.78 2.59
CA ASN A 96 -3.93 -13.73 3.39
C ASN A 96 -5.40 -13.28 3.59
N HIS A 97 -5.61 -11.98 3.81
CA HIS A 97 -6.96 -11.39 3.82
C HIS A 97 -7.65 -11.54 2.46
N GLY A 98 -7.01 -11.14 1.37
CA GLY A 98 -7.59 -11.21 0.02
C GLY A 98 -7.93 -12.64 -0.41
N LEU A 99 -7.08 -13.61 -0.08
CA LEU A 99 -7.34 -15.02 -0.31
C LEU A 99 -8.52 -15.52 0.54
N SER A 100 -8.56 -15.14 1.81
CA SER A 100 -9.68 -15.47 2.71
C SER A 100 -10.99 -14.91 2.19
N PHE A 101 -11.03 -13.63 1.77
CA PHE A 101 -12.20 -13.01 1.15
C PHE A 101 -12.66 -13.74 -0.12
N ARG A 102 -11.72 -14.18 -0.96
CA ARG A 102 -12.04 -14.89 -2.21
C ARG A 102 -12.56 -16.30 -1.96
N LEU A 103 -12.00 -17.01 -0.97
CA LEU A 103 -12.48 -18.33 -0.54
C LEU A 103 -13.83 -18.24 0.19
N LEU A 104 -14.12 -17.12 0.86
CA LEU A 104 -15.40 -16.84 1.52
C LEU A 104 -16.52 -16.44 0.53
N ALA A 105 -16.16 -15.90 -0.64
CA ALA A 105 -17.10 -15.52 -1.69
C ALA A 105 -17.64 -16.73 -2.49
N ASP A 106 -16.97 -17.88 -2.42
CA ASP A 106 -17.47 -19.16 -2.92
C ASP A 106 -18.36 -19.82 -1.84
N ASP A 107 -19.62 -19.39 -1.80
CA ASP A 107 -20.82 -20.06 -1.26
C ASP A 107 -20.61 -21.13 -0.16
N SER A 108 -20.70 -20.74 1.14
CA SER A 108 -21.28 -21.54 2.25
C SER A 108 -20.96 -21.03 3.68
N PHE A 109 -20.05 -20.08 3.85
CA PHE A 109 -19.64 -19.62 5.18
C PHE A 109 -20.30 -18.29 5.58
N GLN A 110 -21.39 -18.36 6.36
CA GLN A 110 -21.82 -17.21 7.15
C GLN A 110 -20.81 -17.00 8.30
N MET A 111 -20.10 -15.88 8.31
CA MET A 111 -19.36 -15.44 9.49
C MET A 111 -19.88 -14.09 9.98
N ASN A 112 -20.14 -14.03 11.29
CA ASN A 112 -20.38 -12.80 12.02
C ASN A 112 -19.22 -11.81 11.79
N SER A 113 -19.55 -10.65 11.22
CA SER A 113 -18.77 -9.40 11.23
C SER A 113 -17.24 -9.53 11.15
N LEU A 114 -16.73 -9.54 9.92
CA LEU A 114 -15.32 -9.34 9.53
C LEU A 114 -14.52 -8.26 10.28
N PRO A 115 -15.06 -7.10 10.73
CA PRO A 115 -14.23 -6.11 11.45
C PRO A 115 -13.68 -6.59 12.81
N PHE A 116 -14.11 -7.74 13.33
CA PHE A 116 -13.68 -8.26 14.65
C PHE A 116 -12.89 -9.58 14.60
N GLN A 117 -12.59 -10.12 13.42
CA GLN A 117 -11.91 -11.41 13.32
C GLN A 117 -10.43 -11.35 13.77
N TYR A 118 -9.82 -10.17 13.67
CA TYR A 118 -8.55 -9.84 14.31
C TYR A 118 -8.83 -8.91 15.48
N GLY A 119 -8.94 -9.49 16.68
CA GLY A 119 -9.12 -8.70 17.89
C GLY A 119 -8.00 -7.67 18.06
N PRO A 120 -8.19 -6.65 18.92
CA PRO A 120 -7.18 -5.64 19.25
C PRO A 120 -5.80 -6.25 19.59
N THR A 121 -5.81 -7.46 20.13
CA THR A 121 -4.63 -8.27 20.45
C THR A 121 -3.74 -8.57 19.23
N PHE A 122 -4.31 -8.86 18.06
CA PHE A 122 -3.53 -9.14 16.85
C PHE A 122 -2.75 -7.90 16.41
N PHE A 123 -3.41 -6.74 16.35
CA PHE A 123 -2.74 -5.47 16.05
C PHE A 123 -1.61 -5.17 17.04
N LEU A 124 -1.85 -5.42 18.32
CA LEU A 124 -0.87 -5.22 19.38
C LEU A 124 0.36 -6.15 19.18
N TYR A 125 0.14 -7.44 18.86
CA TYR A 125 1.24 -8.36 18.53
C TYR A 125 2.00 -7.96 17.26
N SER A 126 1.32 -7.50 16.22
CA SER A 126 1.98 -7.01 15.00
C SER A 126 2.84 -5.78 15.27
N ILE A 127 2.37 -4.85 16.10
CA ILE A 127 3.15 -3.67 16.51
C ILE A 127 4.38 -4.09 17.31
N ILE A 128 4.22 -4.97 18.31
CA ILE A 128 5.34 -5.46 19.12
C ILE A 128 6.38 -6.17 18.25
N PHE A 129 5.93 -7.06 17.35
CA PHE A 129 6.82 -7.80 16.46
C PHE A 129 7.55 -6.86 15.48
N GLY A 130 6.83 -5.91 14.88
CA GLY A 130 7.42 -4.89 14.01
C GLY A 130 8.47 -4.06 14.75
N LEU A 131 8.16 -3.60 15.96
CA LEU A 131 9.07 -2.82 16.79
C LEU A 131 10.33 -3.61 17.16
N MET A 132 10.18 -4.86 17.58
CA MET A 132 11.31 -5.78 17.87
C MET A 132 12.21 -5.95 16.65
N LEU A 133 11.62 -6.15 15.48
CA LEU A 133 12.37 -6.38 14.24
C LEU A 133 13.11 -5.12 13.79
N THR A 134 12.47 -3.95 13.87
CA THR A 134 13.11 -2.65 13.63
C THR A 134 14.26 -2.39 14.60
N ALA A 135 14.09 -2.73 15.89
CA ALA A 135 15.15 -2.62 16.88
C ALA A 135 16.35 -3.54 16.54
N VAL A 136 16.11 -4.76 16.06
CA VAL A 136 17.18 -5.66 15.59
C VAL A 136 17.93 -5.07 14.38
N ILE A 137 17.22 -4.47 13.43
CA ILE A 137 17.82 -3.81 12.26
C ILE A 137 18.70 -2.63 12.71
N PHE A 138 18.16 -1.77 13.57
CA PHE A 138 18.88 -0.60 14.09
C PHE A 138 20.15 -1.02 14.83
N ARG A 139 20.05 -2.04 15.69
CA ARG A 139 21.19 -2.59 16.41
C ARG A 139 22.30 -3.09 15.49
N ARG A 140 21.96 -3.70 14.34
CA ARG A 140 22.95 -4.24 13.40
C ARG A 140 23.62 -3.18 12.53
N ILE A 141 22.88 -2.13 12.16
CA ILE A 141 23.35 -1.14 11.19
C ILE A 141 23.96 0.09 11.89
N ILE A 142 23.44 0.47 13.06
CA ILE A 142 23.91 1.61 13.84
C ILE A 142 24.94 1.10 14.85
N GLN A 143 26.21 1.47 14.64
CA GLN A 143 27.30 1.18 15.58
C GLN A 143 27.22 2.12 16.79
N ALA A 144 27.56 1.60 17.97
CA ALA A 144 27.57 2.39 19.21
C ALA A 144 28.80 3.30 19.30
N LYS A 145 28.62 4.39 20.06
CA LYS A 145 29.49 5.56 20.15
C LYS A 145 30.94 5.30 20.58
N SER A 146 31.27 4.19 21.26
CA SER A 146 32.57 4.11 21.94
C SER A 146 33.55 3.03 21.50
N ASP A 147 33.21 1.97 20.75
CA ASP A 147 34.21 0.90 20.49
C ASP A 147 33.86 -0.04 19.32
N ASN A 148 33.20 0.47 18.27
CA ASN A 148 32.72 -0.38 17.17
C ASN A 148 31.77 -1.51 17.66
N GLN A 149 31.28 -1.40 18.90
CA GLN A 149 30.37 -2.34 19.51
C GLN A 149 28.95 -2.09 19.00
N LEU A 150 28.17 -3.17 18.91
CA LEU A 150 26.76 -3.07 18.56
C LEU A 150 26.01 -2.31 19.66
N MET A 151 25.03 -1.48 19.26
CA MET A 151 24.12 -0.81 20.19
C MET A 151 23.47 -1.83 21.15
N ALA A 152 23.29 -1.44 22.42
CA ALA A 152 22.55 -2.27 23.36
C ALA A 152 21.12 -2.49 22.85
N PHE A 153 20.54 -3.67 23.09
CA PHE A 153 19.19 -3.96 22.59
C PHE A 153 18.13 -3.02 23.19
N GLY A 154 18.24 -2.66 24.47
CA GLY A 154 17.33 -1.71 25.12
C GLY A 154 17.36 -0.32 24.48
N ASP A 155 18.55 0.14 24.09
CA ASP A 155 18.74 1.42 23.38
C ASP A 155 18.13 1.37 21.98
N ALA A 156 18.32 0.26 21.27
CA ALA A 156 17.75 0.06 19.95
C ALA A 156 16.21 -0.02 19.98
N VAL A 157 15.64 -0.64 21.02
CA VAL A 157 14.19 -0.68 21.26
C VAL A 157 13.66 0.72 21.57
N SER A 158 14.37 1.49 22.39
CA SER A 158 14.00 2.88 22.72
C SER A 158 14.01 3.75 21.46
N LEU A 159 15.05 3.64 20.64
CA LEU A 159 15.17 4.34 19.35
C LEU A 159 14.06 3.92 18.37
N ALA A 160 13.79 2.62 18.26
CA ALA A 160 12.72 2.10 17.43
C ALA A 160 11.34 2.60 17.88
N SER A 161 11.10 2.65 19.19
CA SER A 161 9.82 3.12 19.74
C SER A 161 9.56 4.61 19.44
N LEU A 162 10.57 5.47 19.60
CA LEU A 162 10.46 6.89 19.25
C LEU A 162 10.33 7.10 17.75
N TYR A 163 11.09 6.35 16.95
CA TYR A 163 10.96 6.36 15.49
C TYR A 163 9.52 5.99 15.04
N TYR A 164 8.94 4.94 15.62
CA TYR A 164 7.56 4.54 15.35
C TYR A 164 6.55 5.60 15.79
N THR A 165 6.77 6.22 16.96
CA THR A 165 5.89 7.27 17.50
C THR A 165 5.86 8.48 16.57
N ILE A 166 7.03 8.98 16.16
CA ILE A 166 7.15 10.11 15.22
C ILE A 166 6.49 9.75 13.89
N SER A 167 6.76 8.54 13.37
CA SER A 167 6.19 8.07 12.10
C SER A 167 4.66 7.96 12.15
N PHE A 168 4.11 7.48 13.27
CA PHE A 168 2.67 7.39 13.48
C PHE A 168 2.01 8.77 13.51
N PHE A 169 2.57 9.73 14.25
CA PHE A 169 2.06 11.10 14.26
C PHE A 169 2.13 11.76 12.88
N ALA A 170 3.24 11.58 12.16
CA ALA A 170 3.39 12.09 10.80
C ALA A 170 2.32 11.49 9.87
N PHE A 171 2.07 10.18 9.95
CA PHE A 171 1.03 9.52 9.17
C PHE A 171 -0.38 10.00 9.52
N ALA A 172 -0.68 10.15 10.82
CA ALA A 172 -1.98 10.63 11.28
C ALA A 172 -2.25 12.08 10.80
N ILE A 173 -1.25 12.96 10.85
CA ILE A 173 -1.35 14.33 10.35
C ILE A 173 -1.57 14.33 8.84
N CYS A 174 -0.77 13.58 8.07
CA CYS A 174 -0.96 13.46 6.63
C CYS A 174 -2.35 12.91 6.27
N GLY A 175 -2.81 11.88 6.97
CA GLY A 175 -4.16 11.32 6.80
C GLY A 175 -5.25 12.35 7.07
N ALA A 176 -5.12 13.11 8.17
CA ALA A 176 -6.06 14.20 8.49
C ALA A 176 -6.09 15.29 7.41
N VAL A 177 -4.94 15.69 6.88
CA VAL A 177 -4.85 16.67 5.78
C VAL A 177 -5.53 16.16 4.51
N VAL A 178 -5.32 14.89 4.15
CA VAL A 178 -5.98 14.28 2.98
C VAL A 178 -7.49 14.20 3.18
N CYS A 179 -7.96 13.76 4.36
CA CYS A 179 -9.38 13.75 4.68
C CYS A 179 -10.00 15.16 4.62
N LEU A 180 -9.29 16.18 5.12
CA LEU A 180 -9.71 17.57 5.04
C LEU A 180 -9.79 18.04 3.58
N ALA A 181 -8.78 17.73 2.76
CA ALA A 181 -8.78 18.08 1.35
C ALA A 181 -9.93 17.44 0.58
N ILE A 182 -10.24 16.16 0.85
CA ILE A 182 -11.38 15.45 0.28
C ILE A 182 -12.69 16.10 0.74
N ALA A 183 -12.84 16.41 2.03
CA ALA A 183 -14.03 17.06 2.55
C ALA A 183 -14.27 18.44 1.90
N ILE A 184 -13.20 19.22 1.71
CA ILE A 184 -13.26 20.50 0.99
C ILE A 184 -13.67 20.28 -0.48
N LEU A 185 -13.07 19.31 -1.18
CA LEU A 185 -13.42 18.98 -2.56
C LEU A 185 -14.89 18.56 -2.70
N LEU A 186 -15.38 17.73 -1.78
CA LEU A 186 -16.78 17.31 -1.74
C LEU A 186 -17.72 18.49 -1.46
N SER A 187 -17.31 19.45 -0.61
CA SER A 187 -18.08 20.67 -0.37
C SER A 187 -18.22 21.57 -1.60
N PHE A 188 -17.25 21.54 -2.54
CA PHE A 188 -17.34 22.25 -3.82
C PHE A 188 -18.20 21.53 -4.87
N ILE A 189 -18.35 20.21 -4.75
CA ILE A 189 -19.14 19.37 -5.67
C ILE A 189 -20.62 19.33 -5.28
N GLY A 190 -20.98 19.80 -4.07
CA GLY A 190 -22.37 19.98 -3.65
C GLY A 190 -23.05 18.72 -3.11
N ALA A 191 -22.31 17.94 -2.31
CA ALA A 191 -22.88 16.87 -1.47
C ALA A 191 -23.20 17.39 -0.06
#